data_AF-A0AA88ZKR3-F1
#
_entry.id   AF-A0AA88ZKR3-F1
#
_cell.length_a   1.000
_cell.length_b   1.000
_cell.length_c   1.000
_cell.angle_alpha   90.00
_cell.angle_beta   90.00
_cell.angle_gamma   90.00
#
_symmetry.space_group_name_H-M   'P 1'
#
loop_
_entity.id
_entity.type
_entity.pdbx_description
1 polymer ?
#
loop_
_entity_poly.entity_id
_entity_poly.type
_entity_poly.pdbx_seq_one_letter_code
_entity_poly.pdbx_strand_id
1 'polypeptide(L)'
;MFEGIGYTNKVITALPRNTTPNVNLETIKANSPVLEYDFYTFNFREVAVNLRAVLTHAPHAGIGVRCAVAIDDASPVLVDFQTLGRSDEWKENALKKASVKAAKQIVDRAGKHTLKIWMVDPGVLIDQVLIDLGGWKKSYAFPKETAKK
;
A
#
# COMPACT_ATOMS: atom_id res chain seq x y z
N MET A 1 -4.73 -11.76 8.76
CA MET A 1 -5.33 -10.48 9.22
C MET A 1 -5.09 -10.36 10.72
N PHE A 2 -4.69 -9.19 11.21
CA PHE A 2 -4.58 -8.89 12.64
C PHE A 2 -5.67 -7.88 13.03
N GLU A 3 -6.22 -8.03 14.23
CA GLU A 3 -7.28 -7.17 14.76
C GLU A 3 -6.75 -6.26 15.90
N GLY A 4 -7.47 -5.18 16.19
CA GLY A 4 -7.15 -4.23 17.28
C GLY A 4 -6.03 -3.22 16.95
N ILE A 5 -5.61 -3.14 15.68
CA ILE A 5 -4.53 -2.27 15.22
C ILE A 5 -5.03 -1.43 14.04
N GLY A 6 -4.50 -0.21 13.90
CA GLY A 6 -4.81 0.68 12.77
C GLY A 6 -6.11 1.48 12.96
N TYR A 7 -6.41 2.34 11.99
CA TYR A 7 -7.60 3.19 12.02
C TYR A 7 -8.89 2.38 11.85
N THR A 8 -8.82 1.24 11.17
CA THR A 8 -9.98 0.37 10.94
C THR A 8 -10.10 -0.77 11.96
N ASN A 9 -9.20 -0.83 12.96
CA ASN A 9 -9.00 -1.98 13.86
C ASN A 9 -8.65 -3.30 13.15
N LYS A 10 -8.34 -3.28 11.85
CA LYS A 10 -7.98 -4.47 11.06
C LYS A 10 -6.82 -4.14 10.13
N VAL A 11 -5.79 -4.96 10.15
CA VAL A 11 -4.64 -4.80 9.25
C VAL A 11 -4.25 -6.12 8.61
N ILE A 12 -3.71 -6.05 7.39
CA ILE A 12 -3.18 -7.19 6.66
C ILE A 12 -1.67 -7.07 6.60
N THR A 13 -1.00 -8.20 6.81
CA THR A 13 0.45 -8.35 6.70
C THR A 13 0.75 -9.76 6.23
N ALA A 14 1.84 -9.92 5.49
CA ALA A 14 2.32 -11.21 5.04
C ALA A 14 3.13 -11.90 6.15
N LEU A 15 3.06 -13.23 6.20
CA LEU A 15 3.80 -14.08 7.12
C LEU A 15 4.56 -15.15 6.32
N PRO A 16 5.71 -15.64 6.83
CA PRO A 16 6.33 -15.32 8.12
C PRO A 16 7.16 -14.02 8.10
N ARG A 17 7.47 -13.47 9.28
CA ARG A 17 8.19 -12.18 9.41
C ARG A 17 9.72 -12.28 9.25
N ASN A 18 10.26 -13.49 9.17
CA ASN A 18 11.69 -13.76 8.98
C ASN A 18 12.06 -14.08 7.52
N THR A 19 11.13 -13.89 6.58
CA THR A 19 11.37 -14.10 5.15
C THR A 19 12.40 -13.12 4.60
N THR A 20 13.31 -13.61 3.76
CA THR A 20 14.26 -12.77 3.03
C THR A 20 13.53 -11.94 1.97
N PRO A 21 13.66 -10.62 1.96
CA PRO A 21 12.98 -9.78 0.97
C PRO A 21 13.59 -9.94 -0.42
N ASN A 22 12.75 -9.72 -1.43
CA ASN A 22 13.19 -9.65 -2.83
C ASN A 22 12.64 -8.38 -3.48
N VAL A 23 13.53 -7.57 -4.08
CA VAL A 23 13.17 -6.30 -4.72
C VAL A 23 13.05 -6.40 -6.24
N ASN A 24 13.35 -7.56 -6.82
CA ASN A 24 13.20 -7.80 -8.24
C ASN A 24 11.71 -7.99 -8.58
N LEU A 25 11.18 -7.12 -9.44
CA LEU A 25 9.75 -7.07 -9.77
C LEU A 25 9.22 -8.36 -10.41
N GLU A 26 10.01 -9.03 -11.26
CA GLU A 26 9.61 -10.28 -11.89
C GLU A 26 9.49 -11.41 -10.85
N THR A 27 10.46 -11.49 -9.94
CA THR A 27 10.42 -12.46 -8.85
C THR A 27 9.28 -12.18 -7.87
N ILE A 28 9.01 -10.90 -7.58
CA ILE A 28 7.86 -10.50 -6.73
C ILE A 28 6.55 -10.96 -7.36
N LYS A 29 6.34 -10.70 -8.65
CA LYS A 29 5.11 -11.11 -9.36
C LYS A 29 4.91 -12.62 -9.36
N ALA A 30 5.99 -13.40 -9.49
CA ALA A 30 5.93 -14.84 -9.58
C ALA A 30 5.77 -15.54 -8.23
N ASN A 31 6.46 -15.06 -7.19
CA ASN A 31 6.70 -15.83 -5.96
C ASN A 31 6.20 -15.15 -4.68
N SER A 32 5.90 -13.84 -4.69
CA SER A 32 5.45 -13.15 -3.48
C SER A 32 3.95 -13.34 -3.25
N PRO A 33 3.51 -13.46 -1.98
CA PRO A 33 2.10 -13.36 -1.63
C PRO A 33 1.49 -12.06 -2.14
N VAL A 34 0.29 -12.15 -2.71
CA VAL A 34 -0.44 -11.04 -3.30
C VAL A 34 -1.80 -10.86 -2.61
N LEU A 35 -2.18 -9.60 -2.42
CA LEU A 35 -3.50 -9.19 -1.99
C LEU A 35 -4.19 -8.50 -3.18
N GLU A 36 -5.38 -8.97 -3.52
CA GLU A 36 -6.12 -8.50 -4.69
C GLU A 36 -7.44 -7.86 -4.28
N TYR A 37 -7.74 -6.71 -4.88
CA TYR A 37 -8.99 -5.99 -4.69
C TYR A 37 -9.59 -5.60 -6.04
N ASP A 38 -10.83 -6.00 -6.26
CA ASP A 38 -11.59 -5.57 -7.42
C ASP A 38 -12.20 -4.19 -7.20
N PHE A 39 -12.10 -3.32 -8.21
CA PHE A 39 -12.75 -2.02 -8.22
C PHE A 39 -13.22 -1.65 -9.63
N TYR A 40 -14.07 -0.64 -9.72
CA TYR A 40 -14.64 -0.20 -11.00
C TYR A 40 -14.31 1.26 -11.27
N THR A 41 -13.98 1.57 -12.52
CA THR A 41 -13.78 2.95 -12.98
C THR A 41 -14.62 3.23 -14.22
N PHE A 42 -14.91 4.50 -14.47
CA PHE A 42 -15.73 4.92 -15.60
C PHE A 42 -14.93 5.63 -16.69
N ASN A 43 -13.66 5.96 -16.44
CA ASN A 43 -12.84 6.75 -17.35
C ASN A 43 -11.37 6.31 -17.29
N PHE A 44 -10.70 6.35 -18.44
CA PHE A 44 -9.24 6.29 -18.55
C PHE A 44 -8.58 7.45 -17.82
N ARG A 45 -7.54 7.18 -17.02
CA ARG A 45 -6.92 8.20 -16.17
C ARG A 45 -5.64 7.75 -15.47
N GLU A 46 -4.73 8.69 -15.20
CA GLU A 46 -3.70 8.55 -14.16
C GLU A 46 -4.33 8.66 -12.76
N VAL A 47 -4.08 7.64 -11.94
CA VAL A 47 -4.62 7.52 -10.58
C VAL A 47 -3.49 7.47 -9.56
N ALA A 48 -3.78 7.90 -8.33
CA ALA A 48 -2.86 7.73 -7.21
C ALA A 48 -3.43 6.69 -6.23
N VAL A 49 -2.74 5.55 -6.10
CA VAL A 49 -3.06 4.54 -5.09
C VAL A 49 -2.36 4.94 -3.79
N ASN A 50 -3.12 5.48 -2.86
CA ASN A 50 -2.65 5.87 -1.54
C ASN A 50 -2.79 4.69 -0.58
N LEU A 51 -1.66 4.17 -0.11
CA LEU A 51 -1.60 3.13 0.90
C LEU A 51 -1.36 3.76 2.27
N ARG A 52 -2.21 3.41 3.23
CA ARG A 52 -2.02 3.69 4.64
C ARG A 52 -1.55 2.42 5.33
N ALA A 53 -0.37 2.48 5.92
CA ALA A 53 0.20 1.43 6.73
C ALA A 53 0.37 1.88 8.18
N VAL A 54 0.39 0.93 9.11
CA VAL A 54 0.81 1.20 10.49
C VAL A 54 2.27 1.64 10.47
N LEU A 55 2.61 2.67 11.25
CA LEU A 55 4.00 3.13 11.37
C LEU A 55 4.87 1.99 11.92
N THR A 56 5.76 1.49 11.06
CA THR A 56 6.73 0.44 11.38
C THR A 56 8.11 0.85 10.88
N HIS A 57 9.14 0.15 11.34
CA HIS A 57 10.52 0.40 10.99
C HIS A 57 11.19 -0.89 10.52
N ALA A 58 12.17 -0.73 9.63
CA ALA A 58 13.03 -1.82 9.20
C ALA A 58 13.71 -2.47 10.43
N PRO A 59 13.62 -3.80 10.60
CA PRO A 59 14.19 -4.46 11.77
C PRO A 59 15.73 -4.39 11.86
N HIS A 60 16.42 -4.30 10.73
CA HIS A 60 17.87 -4.13 10.65
C HIS A 60 18.29 -3.44 9.35
N ALA A 61 19.58 -3.10 9.22
CA ALA A 61 20.12 -2.52 8.00
C ALA A 61 20.00 -3.51 6.82
N GLY A 62 19.80 -2.98 5.60
CA GLY A 62 19.70 -3.76 4.36
C GLY A 62 18.30 -4.25 4.01
N ILE A 63 17.31 -4.07 4.89
CA ILE A 63 15.90 -4.34 4.62
C ILE A 63 15.08 -3.06 4.76
N GLY A 64 14.07 -2.90 3.91
CA GLY A 64 13.19 -1.74 3.89
C GLY A 64 11.87 -2.01 4.60
N VAL A 65 10.89 -1.14 4.34
CA VAL A 65 9.48 -1.38 4.67
C VAL A 65 8.69 -1.22 3.39
N ARG A 66 8.88 -2.15 2.45
CA ARG A 66 8.36 -2.04 1.08
C ARG A 66 7.23 -3.01 0.77
N CYS A 67 6.34 -2.57 -0.09
CA CYS A 67 5.41 -3.41 -0.86
C CYS A 67 5.46 -3.02 -2.34
N ALA A 68 4.91 -3.84 -3.22
CA ALA A 68 4.75 -3.50 -4.63
C ALA A 68 3.26 -3.39 -4.96
N VAL A 69 2.91 -2.44 -5.82
CA VAL A 69 1.52 -2.17 -6.20
C VAL A 69 1.38 -2.11 -7.72
N ALA A 70 0.37 -2.75 -8.27
CA ALA A 70 -0.02 -2.60 -9.67
C ALA A 70 -1.54 -2.62 -9.81
N ILE A 71 -2.04 -1.96 -10.85
CA ILE A 71 -3.41 -2.14 -11.34
C ILE A 71 -3.34 -3.05 -12.58
N ASP A 72 -4.19 -4.08 -12.60
CA ASP A 72 -4.28 -5.07 -13.66
C ASP A 72 -2.92 -5.74 -13.95
N ASP A 73 -2.40 -5.55 -15.18
CA ASP A 73 -1.13 -6.11 -15.66
C ASP A 73 -0.04 -5.04 -15.81
N ALA A 74 -0.26 -3.85 -15.26
CA ALA A 74 0.74 -2.79 -15.22
C ALA A 74 2.02 -3.25 -14.50
N SER A 75 3.15 -2.62 -14.82
CA SER A 75 4.39 -2.85 -14.09
C SER A 75 4.20 -2.45 -12.61
N PRO A 76 4.55 -3.32 -11.65
CA PRO A 76 4.46 -2.97 -10.24
C PRO A 76 5.36 -1.79 -9.88
N VAL A 77 4.85 -0.93 -9.01
CA VAL A 77 5.57 0.20 -8.42
C VAL A 77 5.90 -0.15 -6.98
N LEU A 78 7.18 -0.04 -6.62
CA LEU A 78 7.62 -0.20 -5.24
C LEU A 78 7.19 1.01 -4.39
N VAL A 79 6.62 0.72 -3.23
CA VAL A 79 6.22 1.70 -2.24
C VAL A 79 7.00 1.41 -0.96
N ASP A 80 7.88 2.33 -0.57
CA ASP A 80 8.66 2.25 0.66
C ASP A 80 8.10 3.16 1.74
N PHE A 81 7.75 2.60 2.90
CA PHE A 81 7.27 3.34 4.06
C PHE A 81 8.40 3.77 5.02
N GLN A 82 9.65 3.39 4.74
CA GLN A 82 10.78 3.79 5.56
C GLN A 82 10.96 5.32 5.56
N THR A 83 11.20 5.87 6.75
CA THR A 83 11.47 7.29 6.97
C THR A 83 12.83 7.47 7.64
N LEU A 84 13.49 8.60 7.39
CA LEU A 84 14.68 8.98 8.14
C LEU A 84 14.29 9.37 9.58
N GLY A 85 15.04 8.88 10.56
CA GLY A 85 14.79 9.18 11.98
C GLY A 85 14.82 10.69 12.25
N ARG A 86 13.86 11.17 13.06
CA ARG A 86 13.66 12.59 13.42
C ARG A 86 13.37 13.54 12.25
N SER A 87 13.18 13.04 11.02
CA SER A 87 12.65 13.84 9.93
C SER A 87 11.23 14.34 10.23
N ASP A 88 10.80 15.40 9.56
CA ASP A 88 9.44 15.91 9.75
C ASP A 88 8.39 14.89 9.29
N GLU A 89 8.68 14.12 8.23
CA GLU A 89 7.84 12.98 7.83
C GLU A 89 7.71 11.93 8.95
N TRP A 90 8.82 11.58 9.59
CA TRP A 90 8.78 10.64 10.72
C TRP A 90 7.95 11.20 11.88
N LYS A 91 8.12 12.47 12.23
CA LYS A 91 7.35 13.13 13.31
C LYS A 91 5.85 13.13 12.99
N GLU A 92 5.48 13.48 11.76
CA GLU A 92 4.10 13.45 11.32
C GLU A 92 3.50 12.05 11.38
N ASN A 93 4.23 11.04 10.90
CA ASN A 93 3.77 9.66 10.93
C ASN A 93 3.61 9.15 12.37
N ALA A 94 4.50 9.55 13.28
CA ALA A 94 4.42 9.21 14.70
C ALA A 94 3.18 9.83 15.36
N LEU A 95 2.89 11.10 15.08
CA LEU A 95 1.69 11.79 15.57
C LEU A 95 0.40 11.17 15.01
N LYS A 96 0.40 10.81 13.72
CA LYS A 96 -0.73 10.15 13.04
C LYS A 96 -0.83 8.65 13.34
N LYS A 97 0.19 8.04 13.96
CA LYS A 97 0.36 6.59 14.15
C LYS A 97 0.23 5.78 12.84
N ALA A 98 0.55 6.39 11.70
CA ALA A 98 0.41 5.78 10.38
C ALA A 98 1.37 6.41 9.37
N SER A 99 1.75 5.63 8.37
CA SER A 99 2.52 6.07 7.21
C SER A 99 1.63 6.00 5.98
N VAL A 100 1.56 7.11 5.22
CA VAL A 100 0.80 7.17 3.97
C VAL A 100 1.75 7.43 2.81
N LYS A 101 1.73 6.55 1.82
CA LYS A 101 2.52 6.67 0.59
C LYS A 101 1.64 6.47 -0.62
N ALA A 102 1.94 7.17 -1.71
CA ALA A 102 1.17 7.10 -2.95
C ALA A 102 2.00 6.43 -4.06
N ALA A 103 1.38 5.49 -4.76
CA ALA A 103 1.88 4.93 -6.01
C ALA A 103 1.08 5.51 -7.18
N LYS A 104 1.75 6.12 -8.14
CA LYS A 104 1.12 6.53 -9.39
C LYS A 104 0.88 5.30 -10.26
N GLN A 105 -0.31 5.18 -10.82
CA GLN A 105 -0.73 4.10 -11.71
C GLN A 105 -1.58 4.69 -12.84
N ILE A 106 -1.76 3.92 -13.90
CA ILE A 106 -2.62 4.28 -15.03
C ILE A 106 -3.74 3.26 -15.10
N VAL A 107 -4.97 3.75 -15.22
CA VAL A 107 -6.15 2.96 -15.55
C VAL A 107 -6.42 3.16 -17.04
N ASP A 108 -6.26 2.10 -17.83
CA ASP A 108 -6.22 2.15 -19.30
C ASP A 108 -7.61 2.09 -19.98
N ARG A 109 -8.62 1.61 -19.26
CA ARG A 109 -10.00 1.44 -19.76
C ARG A 109 -11.02 1.76 -18.67
N ALA A 110 -12.24 2.06 -19.09
CA ALA A 110 -13.38 2.03 -18.17
C ALA A 110 -13.77 0.56 -17.91
N GLY A 111 -14.19 0.23 -16.70
CA GLY A 111 -14.61 -1.12 -16.36
C GLY A 111 -14.13 -1.60 -14.99
N LYS A 112 -14.13 -2.93 -14.86
CA LYS A 112 -13.58 -3.64 -13.72
C LYS A 112 -12.05 -3.72 -13.83
N HIS A 113 -11.39 -3.49 -12.72
CA HIS A 113 -9.94 -3.58 -12.56
C HIS A 113 -9.62 -4.34 -11.27
N THR A 114 -8.40 -4.86 -11.20
CA THR A 114 -7.88 -5.53 -10.02
C THR A 114 -6.64 -4.79 -9.53
N LEU A 115 -6.70 -4.25 -8.32
CA LEU A 115 -5.53 -3.75 -7.61
C LEU A 115 -4.80 -4.91 -6.97
N LYS A 116 -3.51 -5.05 -7.28
CA LYS A 116 -2.62 -6.07 -6.72
C LYS A 116 -1.60 -5.41 -5.81
N ILE A 117 -1.45 -5.93 -4.60
CA ILE A 117 -0.45 -5.50 -3.61
C ILE A 117 0.38 -6.72 -3.21
N TRP A 118 1.66 -6.73 -3.56
CA TRP A 118 2.58 -7.81 -3.21
C TRP A 118 3.42 -7.47 -1.99
N MET A 119 3.73 -8.50 -1.22
CA MET A 119 4.78 -8.45 -0.21
C MET A 119 6.16 -8.26 -0.87
N VAL A 120 6.95 -7.34 -0.33
CA VAL A 120 8.38 -7.17 -0.69
C VAL A 120 9.23 -7.36 0.55
N ASP A 121 9.05 -6.52 1.57
CA ASP A 121 9.68 -6.71 2.88
C ASP A 121 8.69 -7.24 3.91
N PRO A 122 9.15 -8.08 4.86
CA PRO A 122 8.33 -8.44 6.02
C PRO A 122 8.08 -7.22 6.91
N GLY A 123 6.96 -7.23 7.62
CA GLY A 123 6.63 -6.19 8.61
C GLY A 123 5.83 -5.01 8.07
N VAL A 124 5.44 -5.00 6.78
CA VAL A 124 4.42 -4.07 6.28
C VAL A 124 3.04 -4.48 6.80
N LEU A 125 2.34 -3.56 7.48
CA LEU A 125 0.96 -3.74 7.93
C LEU A 125 0.06 -2.73 7.22
N ILE A 126 -0.65 -3.17 6.18
CA ILE A 126 -1.59 -2.34 5.42
C ILE A 126 -2.92 -2.26 6.19
N ASP A 127 -3.41 -1.03 6.38
CA ASP A 127 -4.65 -0.71 7.06
C ASP A 127 -5.73 -0.28 6.05
N GLN A 128 -5.42 0.69 5.20
CA GLN A 128 -6.38 1.22 4.23
C GLN A 128 -5.74 1.49 2.88
N VAL A 129 -6.56 1.37 1.84
CA VAL A 129 -6.22 1.73 0.47
C VAL A 129 -7.21 2.78 -0.01
N LEU A 130 -6.71 3.86 -0.60
CA LEU A 130 -7.52 4.89 -1.26
C LEU A 130 -7.01 5.10 -2.68
N ILE A 131 -7.85 4.76 -3.66
CA ILE A 131 -7.58 5.03 -5.07
C ILE A 131 -8.14 6.42 -5.40
N ASP A 132 -7.26 7.39 -5.57
CA ASP A 132 -7.64 8.75 -5.95
C ASP A 132 -7.73 8.88 -7.48
N LEU A 133 -8.94 9.14 -7.96
CA LEU A 133 -9.26 9.40 -9.36
C LEU A 133 -9.21 10.91 -9.72
N GLY A 134 -8.53 11.73 -8.90
CA GLY A 134 -8.29 13.16 -9.13
C GLY A 134 -9.23 14.10 -8.38
N GLY A 135 -9.98 13.60 -7.41
CA GLY A 135 -10.99 14.36 -6.66
C GLY A 135 -10.77 14.36 -5.14
N TRP A 136 -9.78 13.62 -4.64
CA TRP A 136 -9.57 13.52 -3.21
C TRP A 136 -9.01 14.82 -2.62
N LYS A 137 -9.74 15.38 -1.65
CA LYS A 137 -9.28 16.48 -0.80
C LYS A 137 -8.61 15.90 0.43
N LYS A 138 -7.35 16.28 0.68
CA LYS A 138 -6.56 15.77 1.82
C LYS A 138 -7.33 15.96 3.13
N SER A 139 -7.48 14.87 3.86
CA SER A 139 -8.16 14.78 5.15
C SER A 139 -7.36 13.91 6.11
N TYR A 140 -7.58 14.06 7.41
CA TYR A 140 -6.89 13.26 8.43
C TYR A 140 -7.22 11.76 8.29
N ALA A 141 -8.51 11.43 8.26
CA ALA A 141 -8.99 10.09 7.94
C ALA A 141 -9.20 9.96 6.44
N PHE A 142 -8.99 8.76 5.90
CA PHE A 142 -9.50 8.45 4.56
C PHE A 142 -11.04 8.49 4.57
N PRO A 143 -11.68 8.72 3.41
CA PRO A 143 -13.12 8.57 3.27
C PRO A 143 -13.58 7.18 3.75
N LYS A 144 -14.85 7.07 4.11
CA LYS A 144 -15.46 5.77 4.43
C LYS A 144 -15.35 4.83 3.24
N GLU A 145 -15.33 3.53 3.52
CA GLU A 145 -15.32 2.48 2.50
C GLU A 145 -16.45 2.71 1.49
N THR A 146 -16.12 2.62 0.20
CA THR A 146 -17.08 2.73 -0.89
C THR A 146 -17.99 1.51 -0.94
N ALA A 147 -19.13 1.62 -1.63
CA ALA A 147 -20.06 0.51 -1.78
C ALA A 147 -19.39 -0.71 -2.44
N LYS A 148 -19.63 -1.89 -1.86
CA LYS A 148 -19.30 -3.17 -2.49
C LYS A 148 -20.33 -3.43 -3.57
N LYS A 149 -19.90 -3.57 -4.82
CA LYS A 149 -20.75 -3.98 -5.93
C LYS A 149 -20.44 -5.41 -6.32
#